data_AF-A0A834KSP9-F1
#
_entry.id   AF-A0A834KSP9-F1
#
_cell.length_a   1.000
_cell.length_b   1.000
_cell.length_c   1.000
_cell.angle_alpha   90.00
_cell.angle_beta   90.00
_cell.angle_gamma   90.00
#
_symmetry.space_group_name_H-M   'P 1'
#
loop_
_entity.id
_entity.type
_entity.pdbx_description
1 polymer ?
#
loop_
_entity_poly.entity_id
_entity_poly.type
_entity_poly.pdbx_seq_one_letter_code
_entity_poly.pdbx_strand_id
1 'polypeptide(L)'
;MWPHQSEKTKLIRTIYTQIAMLLCIVIPMNVIWNRIEYDWNELITTRGINILKEYASTSKLYNIILIGLYYVGVIFLIFQTILPTFLDVVLPLNESRPLNSPILMDSLIKQTIYFYPTLASTYVLLVFFGIVTTAVNGFFVVCVQHACAMFRLVRYTLDEAFENVDQKLYVNEENERICEKIIRTIKTHKNAIELV
;
A
#
# COMPACT_ATOMS: atom_id res chain seq x y z
N MET A 1 -26.01 -8.90 31.82
CA MET A 1 -26.06 -7.50 31.35
C MET A 1 -25.05 -6.70 32.18
N TRP A 2 -23.94 -6.28 31.58
CA TRP A 2 -22.74 -5.75 32.28
C TRP A 2 -22.62 -4.24 32.01
N PRO A 3 -22.82 -3.33 32.98
CA PRO A 3 -22.83 -1.89 32.73
C PRO A 3 -21.51 -1.19 33.13
N HIS A 4 -21.17 -0.12 32.41
CA HIS A 4 -20.10 0.85 32.73
C HIS A 4 -18.64 0.35 32.78
N GLN A 5 -18.05 -0.01 31.64
CA GLN A 5 -16.60 0.18 31.48
C GLN A 5 -16.29 1.68 31.51
N SER A 6 -15.42 2.11 32.43
CA SER A 6 -14.96 3.51 32.52
C SER A 6 -14.35 3.95 31.18
N GLU A 7 -14.52 5.21 30.79
CA GLU A 7 -13.94 5.74 29.54
C GLU A 7 -12.43 5.48 29.45
N LYS A 8 -11.73 5.50 30.59
CA LYS A 8 -10.30 5.18 30.69
C LYS A 8 -10.01 3.74 30.25
N THR A 9 -10.84 2.77 30.64
CA THR A 9 -10.66 1.37 30.26
C THR A 9 -10.91 1.14 28.77
N LYS A 10 -11.88 1.85 28.18
CA LYS A 10 -12.13 1.82 26.73
C LYS A 10 -10.95 2.45 25.97
N LEU A 11 -10.47 3.60 26.42
CA LEU A 11 -9.32 4.29 25.85
C LEU A 11 -8.06 3.42 25.86
N ILE A 12 -7.72 2.81 27.01
CA ILE A 12 -6.56 1.92 27.15
C ILE A 12 -6.68 0.73 26.19
N ARG A 13 -7.86 0.11 26.09
CA ARG A 13 -8.09 -1.01 25.17
C ARG A 13 -7.92 -0.58 23.71
N THR A 14 -8.49 0.56 23.32
CA THR A 14 -8.39 1.08 21.96
C THR A 14 -6.94 1.39 21.59
N ILE A 15 -6.21 2.10 22.48
CA ILE A 15 -4.78 2.38 22.30
C ILE A 15 -3.98 1.07 22.15
N TYR A 16 -4.21 0.10 23.02
CA TYR A 16 -3.55 -1.20 22.94
C TYR A 16 -3.83 -1.90 21.61
N THR A 17 -5.08 -1.93 21.16
CA THR A 17 -5.43 -2.55 19.86
C THR A 17 -4.81 -1.84 18.66
N GLN A 18 -4.70 -0.50 18.69
CA GLN A 18 -4.05 0.26 17.63
C GLN A 18 -2.54 0.07 17.63
N ILE A 19 -1.89 0.05 18.80
CA ILE A 19 -0.47 -0.27 18.91
C ILE A 19 -0.19 -1.69 18.39
N ALA A 20 -0.99 -2.68 18.82
CA ALA A 20 -0.85 -4.05 18.38
C ALA A 20 -1.01 -4.18 16.85
N MET A 21 -2.02 -3.51 16.27
CA MET A 21 -2.23 -3.49 14.83
C MET A 21 -1.03 -2.87 14.08
N LEU A 22 -0.49 -1.75 14.57
CA LEU A 22 0.68 -1.12 13.98
C LEU A 22 1.91 -2.04 14.03
N LEU A 23 2.13 -2.73 15.15
CA LEU A 23 3.23 -3.70 15.27
C LEU A 23 3.06 -4.87 14.29
N CYS A 24 1.84 -5.42 14.17
CA CYS A 24 1.54 -6.49 13.22
C CYS A 24 1.83 -6.10 11.76
N ILE A 25 1.70 -4.82 11.42
CA ILE A 25 2.01 -4.30 10.08
C ILE A 25 3.52 -4.07 9.92
N VAL A 26 4.17 -3.41 10.89
CA VAL A 26 5.57 -2.97 10.77
C VAL A 26 6.56 -4.13 10.81
N ILE A 27 6.32 -5.15 11.65
CA ILE A 27 7.23 -6.29 11.80
C ILE A 27 7.48 -7.01 10.46
N PRO A 28 6.47 -7.49 9.71
CA PRO A 28 6.69 -8.17 8.44
C PRO A 28 7.28 -7.24 7.37
N MET A 29 6.89 -5.96 7.37
CA MET A 29 7.48 -4.98 6.45
C MET A 29 8.98 -4.83 6.67
N ASN A 30 9.43 -4.78 7.93
CA ASN A 30 10.85 -4.65 8.24
C ASN A 30 11.66 -5.87 7.75
N VAL A 31 11.12 -7.08 7.90
CA VAL A 31 11.76 -8.31 7.41
C VAL A 31 11.91 -8.27 5.89
N ILE A 32 10.85 -7.89 5.17
CA ILE A 32 10.87 -7.81 3.70
C ILE A 32 11.79 -6.68 3.23
N TRP A 33 11.77 -5.53 3.91
CA TRP A 33 12.64 -4.40 3.59
C TRP A 33 14.12 -4.79 3.67
N ASN A 34 14.54 -5.45 4.75
CA ASN A 34 15.91 -5.93 4.90
C ASN A 34 16.31 -6.89 3.78
N ARG A 35 15.36 -7.69 3.27
CA ARG A 35 15.62 -8.57 2.12
C ARG A 35 15.82 -7.78 0.83
N ILE A 36 14.96 -6.80 0.56
CA ILE A 36 15.09 -5.92 -0.60
C ILE A 36 16.42 -5.16 -0.56
N GLU A 37 16.81 -4.65 0.60
CA GLU A 37 18.08 -3.95 0.80
C GLU A 37 19.28 -4.87 0.56
N TYR A 38 19.24 -6.10 1.09
CA TYR A 38 20.26 -7.11 0.84
C TYR A 38 20.39 -7.41 -0.65
N ASP A 39 19.28 -7.74 -1.33
CA ASP A 39 19.27 -8.04 -2.77
C ASP A 39 19.80 -6.85 -3.59
N TRP A 40 19.42 -5.62 -3.22
CA TRP A 40 19.90 -4.40 -3.87
C TRP A 40 21.42 -4.24 -3.75
N ASN A 41 21.97 -4.44 -2.55
CA ASN A 41 23.40 -4.31 -2.28
C ASN A 41 24.22 -5.40 -2.98
N GLU A 42 23.68 -6.61 -3.11
CA GLU A 42 24.32 -7.67 -3.89
C GLU A 42 24.36 -7.32 -5.38
N LEU A 43 23.25 -6.80 -5.92
CA LEU A 43 23.07 -6.56 -7.35
C LEU A 43 23.66 -5.24 -7.85
N ILE A 44 24.07 -4.32 -6.96
CA ILE A 44 24.63 -3.01 -7.34
C ILE A 44 25.92 -3.11 -8.18
N THR A 45 26.67 -4.20 -7.99
CA THR A 45 27.93 -4.46 -8.72
C THR A 45 27.71 -5.19 -10.05
N THR A 46 26.48 -5.64 -10.31
CA THR A 46 26.13 -6.43 -11.49
C THR A 46 25.48 -5.59 -12.58
N ARG A 47 25.42 -6.12 -13.81
CA ARG A 47 24.68 -5.50 -14.94
C ARG A 47 23.18 -5.38 -14.65
N GLY A 48 22.67 -6.12 -13.65
CA GLY A 48 21.28 -6.12 -13.19
C GLY A 48 20.80 -4.81 -12.53
N ILE A 49 21.71 -3.93 -12.12
CA ILE A 49 21.34 -2.68 -11.42
C ILE A 49 20.46 -1.76 -12.27
N ASN A 50 20.59 -1.78 -13.60
CA ASN A 50 19.75 -0.97 -14.49
C ASN A 50 18.30 -1.45 -14.48
N ILE A 51 18.08 -2.77 -14.43
CA ILE A 51 16.74 -3.36 -14.31
C ILE A 51 16.14 -2.97 -12.96
N LEU A 52 16.88 -3.13 -11.86
CA LEU A 52 16.40 -2.75 -10.53
C LEU A 52 16.01 -1.26 -10.45
N LYS A 53 16.82 -0.36 -11.04
CA LYS A 53 16.50 1.07 -11.12
C LYS A 53 15.24 1.37 -11.93
N GLU A 54 15.02 0.67 -13.04
CA GLU A 54 13.82 0.82 -13.88
C GLU A 54 12.55 0.50 -13.07
N TYR A 55 12.53 -0.62 -12.36
CA TYR A 55 11.39 -1.04 -11.53
C TYR A 55 11.23 -0.16 -10.29
N ALA A 56 12.33 0.30 -9.67
CA ALA A 56 12.26 1.25 -8.56
C ALA A 56 11.70 2.62 -8.98
N SER A 57 12.04 3.09 -10.19
CA SER A 57 11.44 4.31 -10.76
C SER A 57 9.94 4.12 -11.02
N THR A 58 9.59 2.95 -11.55
CA THR A 58 8.19 2.57 -11.80
C THR A 58 7.38 2.48 -10.52
N SER A 59 7.91 1.86 -9.46
CA SER A 59 7.26 1.78 -8.15
C SER A 59 7.07 3.17 -7.54
N LYS A 60 8.06 4.06 -7.67
CA LYS A 60 7.95 5.46 -7.25
C LYS A 60 6.82 6.18 -7.97
N LEU A 61 6.68 6.02 -9.29
CA LEU A 61 5.60 6.63 -10.06
C LEU A 61 4.23 6.12 -9.59
N TYR A 62 4.06 4.80 -9.45
CA TYR A 62 2.83 4.21 -8.91
C TYR A 62 2.48 4.75 -7.53
N ASN A 63 3.46 4.88 -6.65
CA ASN A 63 3.25 5.44 -5.31
C ASN A 63 2.82 6.91 -5.36
N ILE A 64 3.44 7.74 -6.22
CA ILE A 64 3.03 9.13 -6.41
C ILE A 64 1.57 9.19 -6.89
N ILE A 65 1.19 8.35 -7.86
CA ILE A 65 -0.18 8.30 -8.38
C ILE A 65 -1.17 7.87 -7.29
N LEU A 66 -0.88 6.80 -6.55
CA LEU A 66 -1.72 6.29 -5.47
C LEU A 66 -1.94 7.33 -4.36
N ILE A 67 -0.86 7.98 -3.93
CA ILE A 67 -0.90 9.05 -2.94
C ILE A 67 -1.72 10.23 -3.48
N GLY A 68 -1.46 10.66 -4.71
CA GLY A 68 -2.18 11.74 -5.37
C GLY A 68 -3.69 11.49 -5.43
N LEU A 69 -4.10 10.30 -5.92
CA LEU A 69 -5.50 9.92 -6.03
C LEU A 69 -6.19 9.91 -4.66
N TYR A 70 -5.53 9.38 -3.63
CA TYR A 70 -6.06 9.37 -2.27
C TYR A 70 -6.33 10.78 -1.76
N TYR A 71 -5.34 11.69 -1.83
CA TYR A 71 -5.49 13.05 -1.31
C TYR A 71 -6.45 13.91 -2.16
N VAL A 72 -6.52 13.71 -3.48
CA VAL A 72 -7.55 14.34 -4.31
C VAL A 72 -8.96 13.92 -3.85
N GLY A 73 -9.15 12.63 -3.53
CA GLY A 73 -10.41 12.14 -2.96
C GLY A 73 -10.74 12.79 -1.62
N VAL A 74 -9.76 12.89 -0.71
CA VAL A 74 -9.94 13.57 0.59
C VAL A 74 -10.31 15.04 0.42
N ILE A 75 -9.64 15.77 -0.47
CA ILE A 75 -9.95 17.17 -0.77
C ILE A 75 -11.37 17.31 -1.32
N PHE A 76 -11.79 16.41 -2.22
CA PHE A 76 -13.14 16.41 -2.76
C PHE A 76 -14.20 16.21 -1.67
N LEU A 77 -13.97 15.29 -0.72
CA LEU A 77 -14.87 15.08 0.42
C LEU A 77 -14.96 16.30 1.34
N ILE A 78 -13.82 16.95 1.61
CA ILE A 78 -13.77 18.21 2.38
C ILE A 78 -14.58 19.30 1.66
N PHE A 79 -14.37 19.43 0.35
CA PHE A 79 -15.05 20.42 -0.47
C PHE A 79 -16.58 20.23 -0.44
N GLN A 80 -17.07 19.01 -0.62
CA GLN A 80 -18.50 18.69 -0.53
C GLN A 80 -19.11 19.10 0.82
N THR A 81 -18.34 18.98 1.90
CA THR A 81 -18.81 19.29 3.26
C THR A 81 -18.82 20.81 3.54
N ILE A 82 -17.87 21.57 2.99
CA ILE A 82 -17.76 23.02 3.21
C ILE A 82 -18.61 23.83 2.24
N LEU A 83 -18.83 23.32 1.02
CA LEU A 83 -19.59 23.99 -0.04
C LEU A 83 -20.97 24.50 0.40
N PRO A 84 -21.85 23.73 1.09
CA PRO A 84 -23.15 24.24 1.53
C PRO A 84 -23.02 25.43 2.49
N THR A 85 -22.10 25.36 3.46
CA THR A 85 -21.85 26.45 4.42
C THR A 85 -21.35 27.72 3.73
N PHE A 86 -20.48 27.59 2.72
CA PHE A 86 -20.00 28.74 1.94
C PHE A 86 -21.13 29.36 1.10
N LEU A 87 -21.97 28.52 0.48
CA LEU A 87 -23.11 28.97 -0.32
C LEU A 87 -24.14 29.72 0.52
N ASP A 88 -24.33 29.34 1.79
CA ASP A 88 -25.24 30.06 2.70
C ASP A 88 -24.74 31.46 3.08
N VAL A 89 -23.42 31.71 3.09
CA VAL A 89 -22.85 33.04 3.35
C VAL A 89 -22.93 33.94 2.11
N VAL A 90 -22.63 33.40 0.93
CA VAL A 90 -22.54 34.19 -0.31
C VAL A 90 -23.91 34.37 -0.97
N LEU A 91 -24.77 33.35 -0.92
CA LEU A 91 -26.09 33.36 -1.55
C LEU A 91 -27.14 32.67 -0.65
N PRO A 92 -27.56 33.36 0.44
CA PRO A 92 -28.55 32.82 1.36
C PRO A 92 -29.88 32.62 0.64
N LEU A 93 -30.43 31.41 0.70
CA LEU A 93 -31.79 31.14 0.24
C LEU A 93 -32.78 31.42 1.39
N ASN A 94 -34.00 31.80 1.03
CA ASN A 94 -35.10 31.99 1.98
C ASN A 94 -35.56 30.68 2.65
N GLU A 95 -35.12 29.53 2.13
CA GLU A 95 -35.28 28.20 2.74
C GLU A 95 -33.92 27.59 3.07
N SER A 96 -33.82 26.94 4.23
CA SER A 96 -32.60 26.28 4.71
C SER A 96 -32.18 25.16 3.75
N ARG A 97 -30.97 25.25 3.17
CA ARG A 97 -30.41 24.14 2.38
C ARG A 97 -30.24 22.91 3.28
N PRO A 98 -30.56 21.68 2.81
CA PRO A 98 -30.32 20.49 3.61
C PRO A 98 -28.83 20.37 3.89
N LEU A 99 -28.47 20.41 5.18
CA LEU A 99 -27.12 20.14 5.63
C LEU A 99 -26.86 18.66 5.32
N ASN A 100 -26.21 18.38 4.19
CA ASN A 100 -25.72 17.03 3.85
C ASN A 100 -24.53 16.69 4.76
N SER A 101 -24.79 16.65 6.07
CA SER A 101 -23.93 16.00 7.03
C SER A 101 -24.07 14.49 6.79
N PRO A 102 -22.98 13.72 6.63
CA PRO A 102 -23.03 12.26 6.50
C PRO A 102 -23.57 11.54 7.76
N ILE A 103 -24.06 12.29 8.75
CA ILE A 103 -24.55 11.80 10.03
C ILE A 103 -25.99 12.30 10.20
N LEU A 104 -26.92 11.35 10.15
CA LEU A 104 -28.37 11.50 10.09
C LEU A 104 -28.93 12.36 11.24
N MET A 105 -29.69 13.38 10.82
CA MET A 105 -30.88 13.99 11.44
C MET A 105 -31.44 13.27 12.69
N ASP A 106 -31.17 13.79 13.89
CA ASP A 106 -32.03 13.61 15.10
C ASP A 106 -31.59 14.43 16.33
N SER A 107 -30.47 15.18 16.28
CA SER A 107 -29.88 15.82 17.48
C SER A 107 -29.65 17.34 17.39
N LEU A 108 -30.43 18.05 16.56
CA LEU A 108 -30.15 19.42 16.08
C LEU A 108 -29.75 20.47 17.15
N ILE A 109 -30.20 20.36 18.41
CA ILE A 109 -29.84 21.32 19.48
C ILE A 109 -28.53 20.96 20.20
N LYS A 110 -28.17 19.67 20.29
CA LYS A 110 -26.85 19.21 20.79
C LYS A 110 -25.79 19.19 19.69
N GLN A 111 -26.20 19.07 18.43
CA GLN A 111 -25.31 18.91 17.30
C GLN A 111 -24.48 20.18 17.04
N THR A 112 -25.02 21.39 17.14
CA THR A 112 -24.30 22.63 16.78
C THR A 112 -23.06 22.92 17.63
N ILE A 113 -23.10 22.64 18.93
CA ILE A 113 -21.97 22.88 19.85
C ILE A 113 -20.83 21.85 19.63
N TYR A 114 -21.17 20.62 19.21
CA TYR A 114 -20.18 19.56 18.97
C TYR A 114 -19.86 19.32 17.49
N PHE A 115 -20.58 19.95 16.54
CA PHE A 115 -20.46 19.69 15.11
C PHE A 115 -19.06 20.01 14.58
N TYR A 116 -18.56 21.24 14.83
CA TYR A 116 -17.24 21.65 14.34
C TYR A 116 -16.10 20.87 15.01
N PRO A 117 -16.08 20.63 16.34
CA PRO A 117 -15.10 19.77 16.97
C PRO A 117 -15.13 18.31 16.47
N THR A 118 -16.32 17.74 16.30
CA THR A 118 -16.48 16.38 15.78
C THR A 118 -15.99 16.30 14.34
N LEU A 119 -16.39 17.24 13.48
CA LEU A 119 -15.96 17.32 12.10
C LEU A 119 -14.42 17.45 11.98
N ALA A 120 -13.81 18.33 12.78
CA ALA A 120 -12.36 18.47 12.84
C ALA A 120 -11.68 17.15 13.26
N SER A 121 -12.19 16.47 14.29
CA SER A 121 -11.63 15.18 14.72
C SER A 121 -11.77 14.09 13.65
N THR A 122 -12.85 14.08 12.87
CA THR A 122 -13.03 13.13 11.76
C THR A 122 -12.02 13.36 10.64
N TYR A 123 -11.70 14.61 10.31
CA TYR A 123 -10.66 14.92 9.31
C TYR A 123 -9.27 14.55 9.79
N VAL A 124 -8.95 14.79 11.06
CA VAL A 124 -7.67 14.36 11.65
C VAL A 124 -7.51 12.85 11.57
N LEU A 125 -8.57 12.10 11.90
CA LEU A 125 -8.57 10.64 11.78
C LEU A 125 -8.43 10.21 10.31
N LEU A 126 -9.16 10.85 9.40
CA LEU A 126 -9.09 10.54 7.96
C LEU A 126 -7.66 10.69 7.43
N VAL A 127 -6.99 11.80 7.76
CA VAL A 127 -5.59 12.03 7.37
C VAL A 127 -4.66 10.98 7.97
N PHE A 128 -4.82 10.66 9.26
CA PHE A 128 -4.01 9.64 9.93
C PHE A 128 -4.17 8.25 9.27
N PHE A 129 -5.40 7.81 9.04
CA PHE A 129 -5.67 6.56 8.33
C PHE A 129 -5.14 6.59 6.89
N GLY A 130 -5.21 7.75 6.24
CA GLY A 130 -4.61 7.97 4.92
C GLY A 130 -3.12 7.72 4.89
N ILE A 131 -2.38 8.27 5.84
CA ILE A 131 -0.92 8.07 5.94
C ILE A 131 -0.60 6.58 6.10
N VAL A 132 -1.28 5.88 7.02
CA VAL A 132 -1.02 4.45 7.27
C VAL A 132 -1.37 3.61 6.04
N THR A 133 -2.54 3.82 5.45
CA THR A 133 -2.99 3.04 4.29
C THR A 133 -2.14 3.29 3.06
N THR A 134 -1.78 4.54 2.76
CA THR A 134 -0.88 4.86 1.63
C THR A 134 0.52 4.31 1.84
N ALA A 135 1.06 4.32 3.07
CA ALA A 135 2.33 3.68 3.39
C ALA A 135 2.30 2.17 3.16
N VAL A 136 1.25 1.48 3.63
CA VAL A 136 1.09 0.03 3.46
C VAL A 136 0.96 -0.35 1.99
N ASN A 137 0.08 0.33 1.25
CA ASN A 137 -0.10 0.08 -0.18
C ASN A 137 1.18 0.42 -0.96
N GLY A 138 1.86 1.50 -0.60
CA GLY A 138 3.10 1.90 -1.26
C GLY A 138 4.22 0.90 -1.05
N PHE A 139 4.32 0.33 0.16
CA PHE A 139 5.24 -0.77 0.45
C PHE A 139 4.90 -2.02 -0.36
N PHE A 140 3.61 -2.38 -0.47
CA PHE A 140 3.18 -3.51 -1.29
C PHE A 140 3.57 -3.35 -2.77
N VAL A 141 3.38 -2.15 -3.34
CA VAL A 141 3.82 -1.84 -4.71
C VAL A 141 5.33 -2.03 -4.87
N VAL A 142 6.13 -1.58 -3.90
CA VAL A 142 7.59 -1.79 -3.90
C VAL A 142 7.93 -3.28 -3.91
N CYS A 143 7.28 -4.09 -3.07
CA CYS A 143 7.49 -5.54 -3.03
C CYS A 143 7.17 -6.22 -4.36
N VAL A 144 6.03 -5.88 -4.98
CA VAL A 144 5.64 -6.43 -6.28
C VAL A 144 6.64 -6.05 -7.35
N GLN A 145 7.04 -4.78 -7.42
CA GLN A 145 8.00 -4.30 -8.41
C GLN A 145 9.39 -4.92 -8.21
N HIS A 146 9.83 -5.10 -6.96
CA HIS A 146 11.07 -5.81 -6.64
C HIS A 146 11.01 -7.27 -7.12
N ALA A 147 9.93 -7.99 -6.82
CA ALA A 147 9.75 -9.36 -7.29
C ALA A 147 9.76 -9.45 -8.83
N CYS A 148 9.07 -8.53 -9.52
CA CYS A 148 9.12 -8.46 -10.98
C CYS A 148 10.52 -8.16 -11.52
N ALA A 149 11.27 -7.27 -10.88
CA ALA A 149 12.66 -6.97 -11.25
C ALA A 149 13.55 -8.22 -11.11
N MET A 150 13.41 -8.97 -10.01
CA MET A 150 14.14 -10.21 -9.77
C MET A 150 13.81 -11.28 -10.83
N PHE A 151 12.54 -11.45 -11.20
CA PHE A 151 12.18 -12.37 -12.28
C PHE A 151 12.76 -11.96 -13.64
N ARG A 152 12.75 -10.66 -13.96
CA ARG A 152 13.35 -10.16 -15.20
C ARG A 152 14.86 -10.32 -15.21
N LEU A 153 15.52 -10.16 -14.06
CA LEU A 153 16.94 -10.43 -13.90
C LEU A 153 17.25 -11.92 -14.16
N VAL A 154 16.52 -12.83 -13.53
CA VAL A 154 16.70 -14.28 -13.75
C VAL A 154 16.53 -14.63 -15.22
N ARG A 155 15.50 -14.07 -15.88
CA ARG A 155 15.31 -14.25 -17.32
C ARG A 155 16.50 -13.73 -18.13
N TYR A 156 16.97 -12.53 -17.86
CA TYR A 156 18.13 -11.95 -18.54
C TYR A 156 19.38 -12.83 -18.40
N THR A 157 19.65 -13.32 -17.20
CA THR A 157 20.78 -14.23 -16.95
C THR A 157 20.64 -15.56 -17.68
N LEU A 158 19.41 -16.10 -17.78
CA LEU A 158 19.13 -17.32 -18.54
C LEU A 158 19.34 -17.09 -20.04
N ASP A 159 18.80 -16.01 -20.58
CA ASP A 159 18.94 -15.65 -22.01
C ASP A 159 20.43 -15.50 -22.36
N GLU A 160 21.21 -14.79 -21.52
CA GLU A 160 22.67 -14.66 -21.69
C GLU A 160 23.39 -16.02 -21.57
N ALA A 161 22.97 -16.89 -20.65
CA ALA A 161 23.54 -18.23 -20.54
C ALA A 161 23.25 -19.09 -21.78
N PHE A 162 22.04 -19.03 -22.34
CA PHE A 162 21.67 -19.77 -23.55
C PHE A 162 22.39 -19.24 -24.80
N GLU A 163 22.52 -17.92 -24.98
CA GLU A 163 23.30 -17.35 -26.10
C GLU A 163 24.79 -17.71 -26.00
N ASN A 164 25.36 -17.70 -24.80
CA ASN A 164 26.73 -18.15 -24.57
C ASN A 164 26.89 -19.66 -24.73
N VAL A 165 25.83 -20.43 -24.48
CA VAL A 165 25.75 -21.88 -24.71
C VAL A 165 25.70 -22.17 -26.21
N ASP A 166 24.88 -21.47 -27.00
CA ASP A 166 24.87 -21.56 -28.47
C ASP A 166 26.24 -21.19 -29.07
N GLN A 167 27.00 -20.29 -28.42
CA GLN A 167 28.39 -19.99 -28.79
C GLN A 167 29.43 -21.03 -28.31
N LYS A 168 29.13 -21.85 -27.28
CA LYS A 168 30.08 -22.78 -26.64
C LYS A 168 29.77 -24.28 -26.77
N LEU A 169 28.63 -24.67 -27.34
CA LEU A 169 28.23 -26.08 -27.51
C LEU A 169 28.05 -26.37 -29.02
N TYR A 170 28.56 -27.43 -29.66
CA TYR A 170 29.11 -28.71 -29.20
C TYR A 170 28.51 -29.18 -27.86
N VAL A 171 27.24 -29.57 -27.94
CA VAL A 171 26.33 -29.97 -26.86
C VAL A 171 26.95 -31.02 -25.90
N ASN A 172 26.87 -30.77 -24.60
CA ASN A 172 27.24 -31.71 -23.52
C ASN A 172 26.00 -31.92 -22.63
N GLU A 173 25.66 -33.18 -22.39
CA GLU A 173 24.43 -33.70 -21.75
C GLU A 173 24.15 -33.13 -20.35
N GLU A 174 25.17 -32.57 -19.70
CA GLU A 174 25.08 -32.04 -18.34
C GLU A 174 24.25 -30.74 -18.25
N ASN A 175 24.31 -29.89 -19.29
CA ASN A 175 23.58 -28.61 -19.31
C ASN A 175 22.08 -28.81 -19.57
N GLU A 176 21.72 -29.79 -20.40
CA GLU A 176 20.32 -30.16 -20.66
C GLU A 176 19.65 -30.67 -19.38
N ARG A 177 20.38 -31.47 -18.60
CA ARG A 177 19.94 -31.96 -17.28
C ARG A 177 19.70 -30.84 -16.28
N ILE A 178 20.54 -29.81 -16.26
CA ILE A 178 20.38 -28.66 -15.36
C ILE A 178 19.13 -27.85 -15.75
N CYS A 179 18.92 -27.60 -17.04
CA CYS A 179 17.75 -26.88 -17.55
C CYS A 179 16.44 -27.62 -17.24
N GLU A 180 16.39 -28.93 -17.46
CA GLU A 180 15.23 -29.75 -17.07
C GLU A 180 14.92 -29.65 -15.58
N LYS A 181 15.96 -29.65 -14.74
CA LYS A 181 15.81 -29.60 -13.28
C LYS A 181 15.24 -28.25 -12.83
N ILE A 182 15.68 -27.15 -13.44
CA ILE A 182 15.15 -25.80 -13.18
C ILE A 182 13.69 -25.71 -13.62
N ILE A 183 13.36 -26.14 -14.84
CA ILE A 183 11.98 -26.14 -15.37
C ILE A 183 11.05 -26.96 -14.46
N ARG A 184 11.50 -28.14 -14.04
CA ARG A 184 10.73 -29.02 -13.14
C ARG A 184 10.53 -28.39 -11.76
N THR A 185 11.52 -27.69 -11.25
CA THR A 185 11.44 -26.99 -9.96
C THR A 185 10.43 -25.84 -10.03
N ILE A 186 10.50 -25.01 -11.08
CA ILE A 186 9.55 -23.90 -11.31
C ILE A 186 8.12 -24.44 -11.45
N LYS A 187 7.92 -25.53 -12.20
CA LYS A 187 6.60 -26.14 -12.39
C LYS A 187 6.02 -26.69 -11.08
N THR A 188 6.86 -27.33 -10.27
CA THR A 188 6.46 -27.81 -8.93
C THR A 188 6.10 -26.64 -8.00
N HIS A 189 6.88 -25.56 -8.04
CA HIS A 189 6.62 -24.36 -7.22
C HIS A 189 5.30 -23.69 -7.62
N LYS A 190 5.02 -23.57 -8.93
CA LYS A 190 3.76 -23.05 -9.45
C LYS A 190 2.56 -23.90 -9.00
N ASN A 191 2.65 -25.22 -9.11
CA ASN A 191 1.57 -26.12 -8.69
C ASN A 191 1.32 -26.06 -7.18
N ALA A 192 2.36 -25.89 -6.37
CA ALA A 192 2.21 -25.73 -4.92
C ALA A 192 1.50 -24.42 -4.53
N ILE A 193 1.72 -23.35 -5.30
CA ILE A 193 1.06 -22.06 -5.11
C ILE A 193 -0.41 -22.12 -5.55
N GLU A 194 -0.75 -22.88 -6.59
CA GLU A 194 -2.14 -23.06 -7.05
C GLU A 194 -3.00 -23.95 -6.12
N LEU A 195 -2.38 -24.67 -5.17
CA LEU A 195 -3.07 -25.52 -4.19
C LEU A 195 -3.47 -24.78 -2.89
N VAL A 196 -3.06 -23.51 -2.75
CA VAL A 196 -3.40 -22.62 -1.62
C VAL A 196 -4.47 -21.63 -2.04
#